data_AF-E4KX61-F1
#
_entry.id   AF-E4KX61-F1
#
_cell.length_a   1.000
_cell.length_b   1.000
_cell.length_c   1.000
_cell.angle_alpha   90.00
_cell.angle_beta   90.00
_cell.angle_gamma   90.00
#
_symmetry.space_group_name_H-M   'P 1'
#
loop_
_entity.id
_entity.type
_entity.pdbx_description
1 polymer ?
#
loop_
_entity_poly.entity_id
_entity_poly.type
_entity_poly.pdbx_seq_one_letter_code
_entity_poly.pdbx_strand_id
1 'polypeptide(L)'
;MEKNRIANLDTYVEKTYPGARFIESSDLDLPDFLQKDFQDSHNNCTIASLTRIINYYFKDKNKFEIYDEVFGIAKKNGYFKSIGTLPLLISHIANSYFKKNKIGIRARGIYLGNFYSHVKGEIDNFKPLLMNLGSGYYKNHSLVVSGYSIYKFRGMKLKFLHVYDGWNKDKSYIDYNDLRGFMKLPVFSYNVFSVDILEDL
;
A
#
# COMPACT_ATOMS: atom_id res chain seq x y z
N MET A 1 -6.40 -19.73 13.02
CA MET A 1 -7.28 -19.66 11.86
C MET A 1 -6.84 -18.45 11.05
N GLU A 2 -6.31 -18.66 9.85
CA GLU A 2 -5.88 -17.57 8.96
C GLU A 2 -7.14 -16.81 8.51
N LYS A 3 -7.19 -15.49 8.67
CA LYS A 3 -8.34 -14.69 8.22
C LYS A 3 -8.34 -14.63 6.69
N ASN A 4 -9.51 -14.67 6.08
CA ASN A 4 -9.68 -14.57 4.62
C ASN A 4 -9.67 -13.11 4.15
N ARG A 5 -9.45 -12.89 2.85
CA ARG A 5 -9.64 -11.60 2.16
C ARG A 5 -11.00 -10.99 2.51
N ILE A 6 -11.01 -9.70 2.87
CA ILE A 6 -12.25 -8.94 3.00
C ILE A 6 -12.54 -8.32 1.64
N ALA A 7 -13.46 -8.92 0.88
CA ALA A 7 -13.84 -8.47 -0.46
C ALA A 7 -14.95 -7.39 -0.42
N ASN A 8 -15.83 -7.48 0.57
CA ASN A 8 -16.94 -6.56 0.77
C ASN A 8 -16.90 -6.06 2.23
N LEU A 9 -16.68 -4.76 2.39
CA LEU A 9 -16.52 -4.15 3.71
C LEU A 9 -17.82 -4.18 4.51
N ASP A 10 -18.95 -3.84 3.89
CA ASP A 10 -20.24 -3.76 4.56
C ASP A 10 -20.67 -5.12 5.11
N THR A 11 -20.60 -6.17 4.28
CA THR A 11 -20.88 -7.55 4.72
C THR A 11 -19.95 -7.98 5.87
N TYR A 12 -18.68 -7.59 5.81
CA TYR A 12 -17.73 -7.91 6.87
C TYR A 12 -18.05 -7.17 8.17
N VAL A 13 -18.37 -5.87 8.10
CA VAL A 13 -18.70 -5.03 9.24
C VAL A 13 -20.01 -5.49 9.89
N GLU A 14 -21.05 -5.75 9.10
CA GLU A 14 -22.34 -6.26 9.60
C GLU A 14 -22.17 -7.59 10.35
N LYS A 15 -21.38 -8.51 9.78
CA LYS A 15 -21.14 -9.83 10.36
C LYS A 15 -20.24 -9.78 11.60
N THR A 16 -19.18 -8.98 11.56
CA THR A 16 -18.11 -9.00 12.58
C THR A 16 -18.37 -8.02 13.71
N TYR A 17 -19.03 -6.89 13.39
CA TYR A 17 -19.30 -5.78 14.29
C TYR A 17 -20.77 -5.33 14.19
N PRO A 18 -21.74 -6.20 14.52
CA PRO A 18 -23.16 -5.92 14.33
C PRO A 18 -23.59 -4.65 15.09
N GLY A 19 -24.12 -3.66 14.36
CA GLY A 19 -24.50 -2.36 14.90
C GLY A 19 -23.38 -1.32 14.93
N ALA A 20 -22.23 -1.59 14.31
CA ALA A 20 -21.24 -0.57 14.02
C ALA A 20 -21.85 0.54 13.15
N ARG A 21 -21.56 1.79 13.47
CA ARG A 21 -22.06 2.97 12.76
C ARG A 21 -20.95 3.62 11.97
N PHE A 22 -21.15 3.86 10.68
CA PHE A 22 -20.21 4.60 9.85
C PHE A 22 -19.93 6.00 10.42
N ILE A 23 -18.68 6.46 10.33
CA ILE A 23 -18.26 7.82 10.71
C ILE A 23 -17.76 8.57 9.49
N GLU A 24 -16.69 8.09 8.87
CA GLU A 24 -16.01 8.77 7.76
C GLU A 24 -15.23 7.77 6.91
N SER A 25 -15.00 8.14 5.65
CA SER A 25 -14.12 7.43 4.73
C SER A 25 -13.47 8.41 3.77
N SER A 26 -12.34 8.00 3.20
CA SER A 26 -11.70 8.66 2.07
C SER A 26 -11.08 7.59 1.18
N ASP A 27 -11.12 7.80 -0.13
CA ASP A 27 -10.62 6.83 -1.09
C ASP A 27 -10.05 7.52 -2.32
N LEU A 28 -8.92 7.01 -2.79
CA LEU A 28 -8.21 7.45 -3.98
C LEU A 28 -8.46 6.46 -5.11
N ASP A 29 -8.65 6.99 -6.32
CA ASP A 29 -8.76 6.18 -7.52
C ASP A 29 -7.36 5.89 -8.10
N LEU A 30 -6.99 4.62 -8.11
CA LEU A 30 -5.68 4.13 -8.57
C LEU A 30 -5.89 3.08 -9.67
N PRO A 31 -4.88 2.90 -10.54
CA PRO A 31 -4.97 1.89 -11.60
C PRO A 31 -5.05 0.47 -11.03
N ASP A 32 -5.93 -0.34 -11.61
CA ASP A 32 -6.41 -1.64 -11.11
C ASP A 32 -5.65 -2.85 -11.68
N PHE A 33 -4.54 -2.62 -12.37
CA PHE A 33 -3.77 -3.69 -13.00
C PHE A 33 -3.30 -4.74 -11.98
N LEU A 34 -3.08 -5.96 -12.44
CA LEU A 34 -2.62 -7.07 -11.60
C LEU A 34 -1.11 -7.21 -11.69
N GLN A 35 -0.47 -7.74 -10.64
CA GLN A 35 0.96 -8.00 -10.69
C GLN A 35 1.34 -9.04 -11.77
N LYS A 36 0.39 -9.91 -12.13
CA LYS A 36 0.53 -10.93 -13.19
C LYS A 36 0.40 -10.35 -14.61
N ASP A 37 -0.01 -9.09 -14.73
CA ASP A 37 -0.09 -8.43 -16.04
C ASP A 37 1.30 -8.05 -16.56
N PHE A 38 2.32 -8.05 -15.70
CA PHE A 38 3.70 -7.71 -16.04
C PHE A 38 4.57 -8.96 -16.27
N GLN A 39 5.61 -8.82 -17.09
CA GLN A 39 6.62 -9.86 -17.29
C GLN A 39 7.41 -10.12 -16.00
N ASP A 40 7.94 -11.34 -15.86
CA ASP A 40 8.67 -11.79 -14.66
C ASP A 40 7.89 -11.63 -13.35
N SER A 41 6.62 -12.08 -13.33
CA SER A 41 5.67 -11.88 -12.22
C SER A 41 5.97 -12.64 -10.91
N HIS A 42 7.17 -13.20 -10.75
CA HIS A 42 7.54 -13.93 -9.54
C HIS A 42 7.96 -12.95 -8.43
N ASN A 43 7.28 -13.00 -7.29
CA ASN A 43 7.60 -12.19 -6.10
C ASN A 43 7.72 -10.68 -6.39
N ASN A 44 6.98 -10.17 -7.39
CA ASN A 44 7.06 -8.80 -7.88
C ASN A 44 6.06 -7.82 -7.23
N CYS A 45 5.39 -8.23 -6.14
CA CYS A 45 4.32 -7.46 -5.50
C CYS A 45 4.73 -6.03 -5.13
N THR A 46 5.95 -5.85 -4.62
CA THR A 46 6.52 -4.53 -4.32
C THR A 46 6.68 -3.68 -5.57
N ILE A 47 7.16 -4.27 -6.67
CA ILE A 47 7.46 -3.58 -7.92
C ILE A 47 6.15 -3.17 -8.61
N ALA A 48 5.16 -4.05 -8.63
CA ALA A 48 3.81 -3.74 -9.09
C ALA A 48 3.15 -2.64 -8.24
N SER A 49 3.34 -2.67 -6.91
CA SER A 49 2.82 -1.64 -6.00
C SER A 49 3.48 -0.28 -6.21
N LEU A 50 4.81 -0.23 -6.38
CA LEU A 50 5.53 0.99 -6.74
C LEU A 50 5.06 1.53 -8.10
N THR A 51 4.90 0.65 -9.09
CA THR A 51 4.37 1.01 -10.41
C THR A 51 3.00 1.67 -10.29
N ARG A 52 2.12 1.15 -9.41
CA ARG A 52 0.76 1.69 -9.22
C ARG A 52 0.79 3.09 -8.62
N ILE A 53 1.66 3.31 -7.62
CA ILE A 53 1.83 4.62 -7.00
C ILE A 53 2.43 5.63 -7.97
N ILE A 54 3.44 5.23 -8.76
CA ILE A 54 4.03 6.11 -9.77
C ILE A 54 3.00 6.45 -10.85
N ASN A 55 2.25 5.47 -11.35
CA ASN A 55 1.22 5.71 -12.37
C ASN A 55 0.06 6.57 -11.85
N TYR A 56 -0.26 6.51 -10.55
CA TYR A 56 -1.20 7.44 -9.92
C TYR A 56 -0.77 8.91 -10.05
N TYR A 57 0.52 9.20 -9.79
CA TYR A 57 1.06 10.55 -9.95
C TYR A 57 1.31 10.96 -11.41
N PHE A 58 1.51 9.98 -12.31
CA PHE A 58 1.85 10.20 -13.71
C PHE A 58 0.95 9.34 -14.62
N LYS A 59 -0.35 9.69 -14.69
CA LYS A 59 -1.39 8.89 -15.36
C LYS A 59 -1.12 8.66 -16.85
N ASP A 60 -0.46 9.60 -17.51
CA ASP A 60 -0.16 9.53 -18.94
C ASP A 60 1.03 8.61 -19.27
N LYS A 61 1.82 8.22 -18.27
CA LYS A 61 2.95 7.29 -18.49
C LYS A 61 2.45 5.86 -18.66
N ASN A 62 3.06 5.14 -19.58
CA ASN A 62 2.76 3.73 -19.78
C ASN A 62 3.18 2.90 -18.54
N LYS A 63 2.24 2.16 -17.96
CA LYS A 63 2.50 1.31 -16.79
C LYS A 63 3.58 0.25 -17.01
N PHE A 64 3.72 -0.28 -18.22
CA PHE A 64 4.73 -1.28 -18.55
C PHE A 64 6.13 -0.67 -18.56
N GLU A 65 6.29 0.54 -19.09
CA GLU A 65 7.57 1.27 -19.06
C GLU A 65 7.99 1.64 -17.63
N ILE A 66 7.03 2.09 -16.81
CA ILE A 66 7.28 2.33 -15.38
C ILE A 66 7.75 1.03 -14.71
N TYR A 67 7.02 -0.07 -14.93
CA TYR A 67 7.33 -1.36 -14.32
C TYR A 67 8.74 -1.83 -14.70
N ASP A 68 9.08 -1.83 -15.99
CA ASP A 68 10.38 -2.32 -16.48
C ASP A 68 11.54 -1.52 -15.89
N GLU A 69 11.38 -0.21 -15.76
CA GLU A 69 12.38 0.65 -15.15
C GLU A 69 12.53 0.38 -13.64
N VAL A 70 11.41 0.32 -12.90
CA VAL A 70 11.42 0.01 -11.47
C VAL A 70 12.01 -1.38 -11.23
N PHE A 71 11.67 -2.36 -12.06
CA PHE A 71 12.19 -3.73 -12.01
C PHE A 71 13.70 -3.76 -12.27
N GLY A 72 14.18 -3.03 -13.27
CA GLY A 72 15.60 -2.88 -13.57
C GLY A 72 16.40 -2.29 -12.40
N ILE A 73 15.83 -1.31 -11.71
CA ILE A 73 16.41 -0.74 -10.48
C ILE A 73 16.38 -1.76 -9.34
N ALA A 74 15.24 -2.41 -9.12
CA ALA A 74 15.04 -3.36 -8.03
C ALA A 74 16.02 -4.54 -8.10
N LYS A 75 16.27 -5.09 -9.30
CA LYS A 75 17.25 -6.17 -9.53
C LYS A 75 18.66 -5.84 -9.03
N LYS A 76 19.03 -4.55 -9.04
CA LYS A 76 20.34 -4.07 -8.56
C LYS A 76 20.31 -3.65 -7.09
N ASN A 77 19.12 -3.59 -6.48
CA ASN A 77 18.88 -2.92 -5.20
C ASN A 77 17.98 -3.77 -4.29
N GLY A 78 18.20 -5.08 -4.23
CA GLY A 78 17.60 -5.96 -3.22
C GLY A 78 16.28 -6.63 -3.59
N TYR A 79 15.98 -6.75 -4.89
CA TYR A 79 15.04 -7.76 -5.38
C TYR A 79 15.76 -9.07 -5.71
N PHE A 80 15.24 -10.17 -5.21
CA PHE A 80 15.70 -11.53 -5.52
C PHE A 80 14.52 -12.37 -5.98
N LYS A 81 14.66 -13.14 -7.07
CA LYS A 81 13.56 -13.93 -7.64
C LYS A 81 12.90 -14.88 -6.61
N SER A 82 13.66 -15.42 -5.66
CA SER A 82 13.16 -16.36 -4.63
C SER A 82 12.49 -15.68 -3.43
N ILE A 83 12.75 -14.40 -3.17
CA ILE A 83 12.33 -13.71 -1.94
C ILE A 83 11.41 -12.51 -2.23
N GLY A 84 11.58 -11.86 -3.38
CA GLY A 84 11.01 -10.55 -3.69
C GLY A 84 11.94 -9.43 -3.26
N THR A 85 11.36 -8.26 -2.98
CA THR A 85 12.11 -7.06 -2.56
C THR A 85 12.25 -7.01 -1.03
N LEU A 86 13.47 -6.74 -0.55
CA LEU A 86 13.70 -6.52 0.87
C LEU A 86 12.99 -5.25 1.35
N PRO A 87 12.14 -5.29 2.41
CA PRO A 87 11.35 -4.14 2.85
C PRO A 87 12.15 -2.85 3.12
N LEU A 88 13.38 -2.98 3.64
CA LEU A 88 14.27 -1.86 3.94
C LEU A 88 14.75 -1.10 2.69
N LEU A 89 14.68 -1.72 1.52
CA LEU A 89 15.21 -1.16 0.27
C LEU A 89 14.11 -0.58 -0.63
N ILE A 90 12.83 -0.66 -0.25
CA ILE A 90 11.71 -0.18 -1.07
C ILE A 90 11.82 1.32 -1.33
N SER A 91 12.01 2.13 -0.28
CA SER A 91 12.18 3.58 -0.44
C SER A 91 13.45 3.93 -1.24
N HIS A 92 14.52 3.12 -1.16
CA HIS A 92 15.72 3.33 -1.97
C HIS A 92 15.48 3.06 -3.46
N ILE A 93 14.75 1.99 -3.79
CA ILE A 93 14.32 1.67 -5.16
C ILE A 93 13.47 2.81 -5.73
N ALA A 94 12.45 3.25 -4.98
CA ALA A 94 11.56 4.33 -5.38
C ALA A 94 12.34 5.66 -5.59
N ASN A 95 13.20 6.04 -4.64
CA ASN A 95 14.01 7.26 -4.77
C ASN A 95 15.00 7.20 -5.93
N SER A 96 15.54 6.01 -6.24
CA SER A 96 16.39 5.83 -7.42
C SER A 96 15.62 6.05 -8.72
N TYR A 97 14.37 5.57 -8.79
CA TYR A 97 13.47 5.84 -9.93
C TYR A 97 13.19 7.34 -10.06
N PHE A 98 12.78 7.98 -8.96
CA PHE A 98 12.45 9.41 -8.97
C PHE A 98 13.65 10.28 -9.34
N LYS A 99 14.82 10.01 -8.76
CA LYS A 99 16.06 10.73 -9.08
C LYS A 99 16.45 10.58 -10.55
N LYS A 100 16.41 9.35 -11.08
CA LYS A 100 16.73 9.08 -12.49
C LYS A 100 15.80 9.84 -13.44
N ASN A 101 14.53 9.94 -13.09
CA ASN A 101 13.49 10.59 -13.89
C ASN A 101 13.29 12.08 -13.56
N LYS A 102 14.12 12.68 -12.69
CA LYS A 102 13.99 14.08 -12.23
C LYS A 102 12.59 14.41 -11.67
N ILE A 103 12.02 13.47 -10.93
CA ILE A 103 10.71 13.61 -10.29
C ILE A 103 10.91 14.14 -8.87
N GLY A 104 10.22 15.23 -8.51
CA GLY A 104 10.18 15.83 -7.17
C GLY A 104 9.33 15.05 -6.17
N ILE A 105 9.59 13.75 -6.03
CA ILE A 105 8.91 12.89 -5.04
C ILE A 105 9.98 12.14 -4.24
N ARG A 106 9.76 12.06 -2.94
CA ARG A 106 10.60 11.33 -1.99
C ARG A 106 9.81 10.25 -1.27
N ALA A 107 10.29 9.02 -1.38
CA ALA A 107 9.81 7.87 -0.64
C ALA A 107 10.53 7.72 0.71
N ARG A 108 9.79 7.40 1.76
CA ARG A 108 10.31 7.14 3.11
C ARG A 108 9.63 5.94 3.75
N GLY A 109 10.42 4.98 4.23
CA GLY A 109 9.94 3.84 5.01
C GLY A 109 9.54 4.22 6.44
N ILE A 110 8.42 3.69 6.91
CA ILE A 110 7.85 3.87 8.26
C ILE A 110 7.65 2.49 8.89
N TYR A 111 8.40 2.20 9.96
CA TYR A 111 8.40 0.90 10.63
C TYR A 111 7.66 0.90 11.97
N LEU A 112 7.37 2.09 12.51
CA LEU A 112 6.54 2.31 13.69
C LEU A 112 5.39 3.25 13.35
N GLY A 113 4.56 2.81 12.40
CA GLY A 113 3.43 3.58 11.88
C GLY A 113 2.17 3.43 12.73
N ASN A 114 1.27 4.41 12.59
CA ASN A 114 -0.08 4.34 13.14
C ASN A 114 -1.08 4.85 12.10
N PHE A 115 -2.34 4.43 12.25
CA PHE A 115 -3.41 4.74 11.33
C PHE A 115 -3.60 6.24 11.08
N TYR A 116 -3.59 7.07 12.13
CA TYR A 116 -3.98 8.48 11.97
C TYR A 116 -2.93 9.30 11.25
N SER A 117 -1.66 9.20 11.65
CA SER A 117 -0.61 10.03 11.03
C SER A 117 -0.14 9.50 9.70
N HIS A 118 -0.11 8.18 9.49
CA HIS A 118 0.52 7.57 8.30
C HIS A 118 -0.46 6.98 7.29
N VAL A 119 -1.73 6.77 7.67
CA VAL A 119 -2.76 6.36 6.71
C VAL A 119 -3.71 7.53 6.48
N LYS A 120 -4.50 7.91 7.49
CA LYS A 120 -5.49 8.99 7.35
C LYS A 120 -4.84 10.28 6.86
N GLY A 121 -3.73 10.70 7.49
CA GLY A 121 -3.00 11.90 7.10
C GLY A 121 -2.49 11.88 5.66
N GLU A 122 -1.97 10.76 5.16
CA GLU A 122 -1.49 10.66 3.77
C GLU A 122 -2.67 10.65 2.79
N ILE A 123 -3.70 9.83 3.05
CA ILE A 123 -4.89 9.72 2.19
C ILE A 123 -5.67 11.03 2.11
N ASP A 124 -5.87 11.74 3.23
CA ASP A 124 -6.53 13.05 3.26
C ASP A 124 -5.74 14.13 2.50
N ASN A 125 -4.44 13.89 2.25
CA ASN A 125 -3.58 14.73 1.41
C ASN A 125 -3.37 14.16 0.00
N PHE A 126 -4.26 13.26 -0.45
CA PHE A 126 -4.25 12.64 -1.78
C PHE A 126 -2.97 11.83 -2.08
N LYS A 127 -2.34 11.25 -1.05
CA LYS A 127 -1.11 10.46 -1.18
C LYS A 127 -1.38 9.00 -0.84
N PRO A 128 -1.41 8.08 -1.84
CA PRO A 128 -1.43 6.66 -1.56
C PRO A 128 -0.10 6.23 -0.95
N LEU A 129 -0.12 5.11 -0.22
CA LEU A 129 1.05 4.56 0.44
C LEU A 129 1.20 3.07 0.13
N LEU A 130 2.45 2.61 0.11
CA LEU A 130 2.75 1.19 -0.04
C LEU A 130 2.84 0.58 1.35
N MET A 131 2.13 -0.52 1.58
CA MET A 131 2.18 -1.26 2.84
C MET A 131 2.77 -2.64 2.61
N ASN A 132 3.65 -3.07 3.51
CA ASN A 132 4.19 -4.43 3.56
C ASN A 132 3.61 -5.15 4.77
N LEU A 133 3.21 -6.40 4.58
CA LEU A 133 2.60 -7.24 5.61
C LEU A 133 3.44 -8.51 5.80
N GLY A 134 3.88 -8.76 7.03
CA GLY A 134 4.66 -9.94 7.42
C GLY A 134 3.81 -11.10 7.96
N SER A 135 2.48 -10.92 8.05
CA SER A 135 1.57 -11.92 8.61
C SER A 135 0.13 -11.77 8.08
N GLY A 136 -0.74 -12.70 8.47
CA GLY A 136 -2.15 -12.73 8.09
C GLY A 136 -2.35 -13.15 6.63
N TYR A 137 -3.53 -12.85 6.08
CA TYR A 137 -3.89 -13.19 4.70
C TYR A 137 -2.85 -12.70 3.68
N TYR A 138 -2.30 -11.51 3.91
CA TYR A 138 -1.30 -10.86 3.05
C TYR A 138 0.13 -11.09 3.56
N LYS A 139 0.42 -12.24 4.15
CA LYS A 139 1.76 -12.56 4.65
C LYS A 139 2.80 -12.49 3.55
N ASN A 140 3.92 -11.83 3.83
CA ASN A 140 5.05 -11.60 2.92
C ASN A 140 4.63 -10.91 1.62
N HIS A 141 3.73 -9.93 1.72
CA HIS A 141 3.16 -9.25 0.56
C HIS A 141 3.23 -7.73 0.68
N SER A 142 3.47 -7.07 -0.46
CA SER A 142 3.35 -5.62 -0.61
C SER A 142 2.08 -5.27 -1.37
N LEU A 143 1.36 -4.26 -0.91
CA LEU A 143 0.15 -3.74 -1.54
C LEU A 143 0.08 -2.22 -1.43
N VAL A 144 -0.90 -1.61 -2.07
CA VAL A 144 -1.13 -0.16 -2.00
C VAL A 144 -2.38 0.13 -1.19
N VAL A 145 -2.27 0.97 -0.16
CA VAL A 145 -3.43 1.52 0.54
C VAL A 145 -3.87 2.78 -0.21
N SER A 146 -5.12 2.76 -0.68
CA SER A 146 -5.74 3.86 -1.42
C SER A 146 -6.78 4.60 -0.61
N GLY A 147 -7.20 4.07 0.53
CA GLY A 147 -8.29 4.66 1.29
C GLY A 147 -8.43 4.11 2.69
N TYR A 148 -9.43 4.61 3.39
CA TYR A 148 -9.82 4.12 4.70
C TYR A 148 -11.32 4.31 4.94
N SER A 149 -11.84 3.53 5.89
CA SER A 149 -13.15 3.75 6.51
C SER A 149 -13.04 3.66 8.03
N ILE A 150 -13.81 4.49 8.74
CA ILE A 150 -13.89 4.50 10.20
C ILE A 150 -15.33 4.29 10.62
N TYR A 151 -15.54 3.36 11.56
CA TYR A 151 -16.83 3.09 12.18
C TYR A 151 -16.75 3.25 13.69
N LYS A 152 -17.87 3.58 14.34
CA LYS A 152 -18.05 3.54 15.80
C LYS A 152 -18.70 2.22 16.18
N PHE A 153 -18.10 1.48 17.10
CA PHE A 153 -18.67 0.25 17.65
C PHE A 153 -18.39 0.17 19.14
N ARG A 154 -19.44 0.11 19.97
CA ARG A 154 -19.35 -0.01 21.45
C ARG A 154 -18.36 0.97 22.08
N GLY A 155 -18.38 2.23 21.65
CA GLY A 155 -17.48 3.29 22.15
C GLY A 155 -16.09 3.31 21.53
N MET A 156 -15.72 2.31 20.72
CA MET A 156 -14.42 2.24 20.03
C MET A 156 -14.52 2.70 18.57
N LYS A 157 -13.41 3.20 18.02
CA LYS A 157 -13.26 3.46 16.58
C LYS A 157 -12.64 2.26 15.88
N LEU A 158 -13.43 1.59 15.03
CA LEU A 158 -12.94 0.59 14.09
C LEU A 158 -12.35 1.28 12.87
N LYS A 159 -11.28 0.72 12.32
CA LYS A 159 -10.49 1.35 11.26
C LYS A 159 -10.23 0.31 10.20
N PHE A 160 -10.55 0.63 8.96
CA PHE A 160 -10.37 -0.26 7.82
C PHE A 160 -9.51 0.43 6.78
N LEU A 161 -8.56 -0.30 6.20
CA LEU A 161 -7.78 0.14 5.05
C LEU A 161 -8.47 -0.34 3.78
N HIS A 162 -8.54 0.50 2.76
CA HIS A 162 -8.93 0.10 1.40
C HIS A 162 -7.64 -0.12 0.61
N VAL A 163 -7.52 -1.28 -0.04
CA VAL A 163 -6.26 -1.70 -0.64
C VAL A 163 -6.41 -2.27 -2.05
N TYR A 164 -5.43 -1.97 -2.89
CA TYR A 164 -5.17 -2.72 -4.11
C TYR A 164 -4.11 -3.77 -3.82
N ASP A 165 -4.53 -5.04 -3.71
CA ASP A 165 -3.65 -6.15 -3.37
C ASP A 165 -2.81 -6.67 -4.55
N GLY A 166 -3.12 -6.26 -5.78
CA GLY A 166 -2.40 -6.69 -6.98
C GLY A 166 -2.65 -8.14 -7.41
N TRP A 167 -3.47 -8.89 -6.68
CA TRP A 167 -3.98 -10.20 -7.05
C TRP A 167 -5.36 -10.10 -7.69
N ASN A 168 -6.15 -9.11 -7.25
CA ASN A 168 -7.50 -8.81 -7.71
C ASN A 168 -7.56 -7.37 -8.25
N LYS A 169 -8.46 -7.14 -9.21
CA LYS A 169 -8.69 -5.80 -9.78
C LYS A 169 -9.48 -4.93 -8.81
N ASP A 170 -10.47 -5.54 -8.16
CA ASP A 170 -11.29 -4.86 -7.16
C ASP A 170 -10.52 -4.66 -5.85
N LYS A 171 -10.80 -3.52 -5.22
CA LYS A 171 -10.30 -3.21 -3.88
C LYS A 171 -10.69 -4.31 -2.90
N SER A 172 -9.80 -4.54 -1.95
CA SER A 172 -10.04 -5.33 -0.75
C SER A 172 -9.87 -4.46 0.48
N TYR A 173 -10.19 -5.04 1.64
CA TYR A 173 -10.15 -4.33 2.89
C TYR A 173 -9.29 -5.05 3.92
N ILE A 174 -8.67 -4.27 4.81
CA ILE A 174 -7.93 -4.79 5.97
C ILE A 174 -8.53 -4.15 7.21
N ASP A 175 -8.98 -4.97 8.16
CA ASP A 175 -9.29 -4.48 9.51
C ASP A 175 -7.98 -4.12 10.22
N TYR A 176 -7.78 -2.83 10.46
CA TYR A 176 -6.55 -2.33 11.07
C TYR A 176 -6.38 -2.83 12.51
N ASN A 177 -7.47 -3.21 13.19
CA ASN A 177 -7.39 -3.77 14.53
C ASN A 177 -6.74 -5.15 14.53
N ASP A 178 -6.86 -5.89 13.42
CA ASP A 178 -6.23 -7.21 13.25
C ASP A 178 -4.73 -7.14 13.03
N LEU A 179 -4.20 -5.96 12.69
CA LEU A 179 -2.77 -5.76 12.47
C LEU A 179 -1.95 -5.64 13.77
N ARG A 180 -2.61 -5.60 14.93
CA ARG A 180 -1.93 -5.61 16.24
C ARG A 180 -1.38 -7.01 16.49
N GLY A 181 -0.12 -7.24 16.11
CA GLY A 181 0.56 -8.53 16.23
C GLY A 181 0.67 -9.04 17.68
N PHE A 182 1.16 -10.28 17.81
CA PHE A 182 1.51 -10.89 19.09
C PHE A 182 2.67 -10.11 19.74
N MET A 183 2.60 -9.82 21.04
CA MET A 183 3.57 -8.98 21.80
C MET A 183 3.68 -7.48 21.40
N LYS A 184 2.67 -6.89 20.74
CA LYS A 184 2.58 -5.44 20.44
C LYS A 184 3.58 -4.88 19.41
N LEU A 185 4.39 -5.71 18.74
CA LEU A 185 5.25 -5.24 17.64
C LEU A 185 4.47 -5.26 16.31
N PRO A 186 4.47 -4.16 15.53
CA PRO A 186 3.82 -4.13 14.22
C PRO A 186 4.56 -5.06 13.26
N VAL A 187 3.83 -6.01 12.69
CA VAL A 187 4.30 -6.94 11.64
C VAL A 187 4.04 -6.35 10.24
N PHE A 188 4.06 -5.03 10.15
CA PHE A 188 3.84 -4.29 8.92
C PHE A 188 4.69 -3.02 8.89
N SER A 189 4.94 -2.52 7.69
CA SER A 189 5.59 -1.23 7.46
C SER A 189 4.88 -0.47 6.33
N TYR A 190 5.10 0.84 6.29
CA TYR A 190 4.65 1.68 5.20
C TYR A 190 5.83 2.26 4.43
N ASN A 191 5.60 2.62 3.19
CA ASN A 191 6.39 3.63 2.49
C ASN A 191 5.43 4.76 2.11
N VAL A 192 5.74 5.97 2.57
CA VAL A 192 4.99 7.19 2.24
C VAL A 192 5.74 7.97 1.17
N PHE A 193 5.01 8.77 0.40
CA PHE A 193 5.53 9.45 -0.79
C PHE A 193 5.22 10.95 -0.69
N SER A 194 6.22 11.71 -0.27
CA SER A 194 6.11 13.16 -0.19
C SER A 194 6.44 13.77 -1.55
N VAL A 195 5.52 14.54 -2.11
CA VAL A 195 5.86 15.44 -3.22
C VAL A 195 6.68 16.57 -2.61
N ASP A 196 7.96 16.63 -2.98
CA ASP A 196 8.77 17.80 -2.76
C ASP A 196 8.27 18.81 -3.78
N ILE A 197 7.36 19.69 -3.35
CA ILE A 197 7.20 20.97 -4.04
C ILE A 197 8.56 21.63 -3.80
N LEU A 198 9.45 21.54 -4.78
CA LEU A 198 10.58 22.44 -4.84
C LEU A 198 9.98 23.85 -4.76
N GLU A 199 10.10 24.48 -3.59
CA GLU A 199 10.06 25.93 -3.46
C GLU A 199 11.25 26.45 -4.27
N ASP A 200 11.10 26.48 -5.60
CA ASP A 200 12.00 27.16 -6.52
C ASP A 200 11.15 27.99 -7.49
N LEU A 201 10.62 29.10 -6.95
CA LEU A 201 10.56 30.40 -7.62
C LEU A 201 11.02 31.47 -6.62
#